data_AF-A0A353DB30-F1
#
_entry.id   AF-A0A353DB30-F1
#
_cell.length_a   1.000
_cell.length_b   1.000
_cell.length_c   1.000
_cell.angle_alpha   90.00
_cell.angle_beta   90.00
_cell.angle_gamma   90.00
#
_symmetry.space_group_name_H-M   'P 1'
#
loop_
_entity.id
_entity.type
_entity.pdbx_description
1 polymer ?
#
loop_
_entity_poly.entity_id
_entity_poly.type
_entity_poly.pdbx_seq_one_letter_code
_entity_poly.pdbx_strand_id
1 'polypeptide(L)' 'QRSIKAERLRQDPPEHVLVPEVGRIGFLDFHRGAEALAAGEAAAAELLRTLRGASPRAE' A
#
# COMPACT_ATOMS: atom_id res chain seq x y z
N GLN A 1 -3.84 -1.55 -21.63
CA GLN A 1 -4.18 -0.14 -21.41
C GLN A 1 -3.30 0.39 -20.27
N ARG A 2 -2.37 1.33 -20.51
CA ARG A 2 -1.64 1.97 -19.40
C ARG A 2 -2.53 3.05 -18.80
N SER A 3 -2.74 3.00 -17.48
CA SER A 3 -3.51 4.03 -16.79
C SER A 3 -2.66 5.29 -16.61
N ILE A 4 -3.29 6.46 -16.60
CA ILE A 4 -2.63 7.74 -16.27
C ILE A 4 -1.90 7.64 -14.92
N LYS A 5 -2.41 6.82 -13.98
CA LYS A 5 -1.80 6.57 -12.68
C LYS A 5 -0.45 5.86 -12.77
N ALA A 6 -0.31 4.86 -13.65
CA ALA A 6 0.93 4.11 -13.82
C ALA A 6 2.05 4.96 -14.46
N GLU A 7 1.68 5.85 -15.38
CA GLU A 7 2.64 6.79 -15.99
C GLU A 7 3.13 7.82 -14.95
N ARG A 8 2.22 8.36 -14.13
CA ARG A 8 2.53 9.31 -13.06
C ARG A 8 3.50 8.73 -12.02
N LEU A 9 3.25 7.51 -11.55
CA LEU A 9 4.14 6.81 -10.61
C LEU A 9 5.56 6.58 -11.14
N ARG A 10 5.73 6.58 -12.46
CA ARG A 10 7.01 6.29 -13.10
C ARG A 10 7.83 7.57 -13.33
N GLN A 11 7.15 8.70 -13.52
CA GLN A 11 7.78 10.01 -13.64
C GLN A 11 8.21 10.57 -12.28
N ASP A 12 7.38 10.33 -11.26
CA ASP A 12 7.63 10.75 -9.88
C ASP A 12 7.38 9.56 -8.94
N PRO A 13 8.40 8.72 -8.70
CA PRO A 13 8.23 7.54 -7.87
C PRO A 13 8.03 7.96 -6.42
N PRO A 14 7.00 7.43 -5.74
CA PRO A 14 6.79 7.73 -4.33
C PRO A 14 7.93 7.11 -3.50
N GLU A 15 8.34 7.80 -2.45
CA GLU A 15 9.35 7.30 -1.50
C GLU A 15 8.92 5.98 -0.85
N HIS A 16 7.60 5.83 -0.64
CA HIS A 16 6.99 4.63 -0.09
C HIS A 16 5.69 4.25 -0.81
N VAL A 17 5.48 2.95 -1.00
CA VAL A 17 4.24 2.39 -1.55
C VAL A 17 3.66 1.39 -0.55
N LEU A 18 2.37 1.55 -0.23
CA LEU A 18 1.62 0.60 0.58
C LEU A 18 0.95 -0.44 -0.33
N VAL A 19 1.31 -1.71 -0.18
CA VAL A 19 0.78 -2.82 -1.00
C VAL A 19 0.20 -3.91 -0.09
N PRO A 20 -1.11 -3.89 0.18
CA PRO A 20 -1.76 -4.95 0.97
C PRO A 20 -2.04 -6.20 0.12
N GLU A 21 -1.89 -7.38 0.73
CA GLU A 21 -2.08 -8.68 0.08
C GLU A 21 -3.57 -9.06 -0.06
N VAL A 22 -4.27 -8.38 -0.97
CA VAL A 22 -5.72 -8.58 -1.22
C VAL A 22 -6.02 -9.31 -2.52
N GLY A 23 -5.00 -9.77 -3.26
CA GLY A 23 -5.15 -10.40 -4.59
C GLY A 23 -5.97 -11.69 -4.60
N ARG A 24 -6.24 -12.27 -3.43
CA ARG A 24 -7.08 -13.46 -3.24
C ARG A 24 -8.55 -13.13 -2.94
N ILE A 25 -8.91 -11.85 -2.79
CA ILE A 25 -10.27 -11.39 -2.47
C ILE A 25 -10.87 -10.80 -3.75
N GLY A 26 -11.99 -11.36 -4.23
CA GLY A 26 -12.68 -10.87 -5.40
C GLY A 26 -13.39 -9.54 -5.15
N PHE A 27 -13.64 -8.75 -6.21
CA PHE A 27 -14.30 -7.44 -6.09
C PHE A 27 -15.70 -7.50 -5.45
N LEU A 28 -16.38 -8.65 -5.54
CA LEU A 28 -17.73 -8.86 -5.00
C LEU A 28 -17.75 -9.75 -3.74
N ASP A 29 -16.59 -10.09 -3.19
CA ASP A 29 -16.47 -10.89 -1.96
C ASP A 29 -16.73 -10.03 -0.71
N PHE A 30 -17.91 -9.40 -0.63
CA PHE A 30 -18.24 -8.48 0.47
C PHE A 30 -18.16 -9.14 1.85
N HIS A 31 -18.46 -10.45 1.92
CA HIS A 31 -18.33 -11.25 3.13
C HIS A 31 -16.89 -11.37 3.65
N ARG A 32 -15.88 -11.10 2.80
CA ARG A 32 -14.46 -11.11 3.14
C ARG A 32 -13.88 -9.72 3.40
N GLY A 33 -14.73 -8.70 3.54
CA GLY A 33 -14.28 -7.33 3.79
C GLY A 33 -13.35 -7.21 5.01
N ALA A 34 -13.60 -7.99 6.08
CA ALA A 34 -12.73 -8.03 7.25
C ALA A 34 -11.30 -8.52 6.93
N GLU A 35 -11.16 -9.48 6.01
CA GLU A 35 -9.85 -9.98 5.57
C GLU A 35 -9.08 -8.90 4.79
N ALA A 36 -9.77 -8.14 3.93
CA ALA A 36 -9.18 -7.03 3.20
C ALA A 36 -8.71 -5.90 4.14
N LEU A 37 -9.50 -5.56 5.16
CA LEU A 37 -9.13 -4.58 6.18
C LEU A 37 -7.90 -5.04 6.97
N ALA A 38 -7.89 -6.29 7.44
CA ALA A 38 -6.76 -6.84 8.18
C ALA A 38 -5.47 -6.86 7.34
N ALA A 39 -5.55 -7.19 6.05
CA ALA A 39 -4.40 -7.11 5.14
C ALA A 39 -3.88 -5.67 4.98
N GLY A 40 -4.79 -4.69 4.93
CA GLY A 40 -4.46 -3.26 4.93
C GLY A 40 -3.75 -2.81 6.20
N GLU A 41 -4.29 -3.18 7.36
CA GLU A 41 -3.70 -2.86 8.67
C GLU A 41 -2.30 -3.45 8.84
N ALA A 42 -2.11 -4.71 8.45
CA ALA A 42 -0.81 -5.37 8.51
C ALA A 42 0.24 -4.68 7.63
N ALA A 43 -0.10 -4.35 6.38
CA ALA A 43 0.79 -3.62 5.48
C ALA A 43 1.13 -2.23 6.04
N ALA A 44 0.14 -1.53 6.62
CA ALA A 44 0.33 -0.20 7.18
C ALA A 44 1.23 -0.22 8.42
N ALA A 45 1.04 -1.21 9.31
CA ALA A 45 1.87 -1.39 10.49
C ALA A 45 3.35 -1.61 10.14
N GLU A 46 3.61 -2.41 9.10
CA GLU A 46 4.96 -2.68 8.62
C GLU A 46 5.62 -1.45 7.99
N LEU A 47 4.88 -0.69 7.19
CA LEU A 47 5.37 0.58 6.64
C LEU A 47 5.66 1.57 7.78
N LEU A 48 4.78 1.71 8.76
CA LEU A 48 4.99 2.61 9.89
C LEU A 48 6.22 2.22 10.74
N ARG A 49 6.53 0.93 10.86
CA ARG A 49 7.76 0.46 11.51
C ARG A 49 9.00 0.93 10.75
N THR A 50 8.95 0.88 9.42
CA THR A 50 10.02 1.40 8.54
C THR A 50 10.17 2.91 8.67
N LEU A 51 9.05 3.64 8.61
CA LEU A 51 9.02 5.10 8.72
C LEU A 51 9.52 5.61 10.07
N ARG A 52 9.16 4.95 11.18
CA ARG A 52 9.63 5.34 12.52
C ARG A 52 11.10 5.00 12.77
N GLY A 53 11.64 3.98 12.07
CA GLY A 53 13.06 3.65 12.10
C GLY A 53 13.91 4.57 11.21
N ALA A 54 13.30 5.20 10.21
CA ALA A 54 13.90 6.28 9.46
C ALA A 54 13.80 7.57 10.29
N SER A 55 14.91 7.99 10.91
CA SER A 55 15.01 9.36 11.43
C SER A 55 14.56 10.33 10.33
N PRO A 56 13.76 11.36 10.63
CA PRO A 56 13.43 12.37 9.63
C PRO A 56 14.73 12.88 9.04
N ARG A 57 14.76 12.92 7.71
CA ARG A 57 15.90 13.32 6.89
C ARG A 57 16.47 14.63 7.46
N ALA A 58 17.74 14.60 7.84
CA ALA A 58 18.48 15.79 8.22
C ALA A 58 18.72 16.61 6.95
N GLU A 59 17.89 17.62 6.72
CA GLU A 59 18.16 18.77 5.83
C GLU A 59 17.68 20.05 6.51
#